data_AF-A0A2S2NIC0-F1
#
_entry.id   AF-A0A2S2NIC0-F1
#
_cell.length_a   1.000
_cell.length_b   1.000
_cell.length_c   1.000
_cell.angle_alpha   90.00
_cell.angle_beta   90.00
_cell.angle_gamma   90.00
#
_symmetry.space_group_name_H-M   'P 1'
#
loop_
_entity.id
_entity.type
_entity.pdbx_description
1 polymer ?
#
loop_
_entity_poly.entity_id
_entity_poly.type
_entity_poly.pdbx_seq_one_letter_code
_entity_poly.pdbx_strand_id
1 'polypeptide(L)'
;CNNGGFCQEHCTDVIVYECQCANGYVEQNCTELPIIHKYADIALIVGPILLILLIGGIGMASLLVLLMMGRKKRATRGTYSPSCQEYCNPRVELDNVLKPPP
;
A
#
# COMPACT_ATOMS: atom_id res chain seq x y z
N CYS A 1 5.14 46.85 11.84
CA CYS A 1 5.63 45.45 11.81
C CYS A 1 4.83 44.62 12.78
N ASN A 2 4.39 43.43 12.39
CA ASN A 2 3.63 42.49 13.24
C ASN A 2 4.53 41.37 13.79
N ASN A 3 3.97 40.49 14.63
CA ASN A 3 4.59 39.27 15.13
C ASN A 3 5.98 39.45 15.77
N GLY A 4 6.19 40.57 16.47
CA GLY A 4 7.45 40.88 17.15
C GLY A 4 8.56 41.40 16.22
N GLY A 5 8.25 41.79 14.98
CA GLY A 5 9.21 42.44 14.11
C GLY A 5 9.58 43.87 14.56
N PHE A 6 10.84 44.26 14.36
CA PHE A 6 11.34 45.59 14.67
C PHE A 6 11.20 46.54 13.46
N CYS A 7 10.69 47.75 13.69
CA CYS A 7 10.51 48.73 12.62
C CYS A 7 11.75 49.63 12.53
N GLN A 8 12.31 49.73 11.33
CA GLN A 8 13.41 50.63 11.02
C GLN A 8 12.97 51.60 9.93
N GLU A 9 13.12 52.89 10.21
CA GLU A 9 12.85 53.96 9.25
C GLU A 9 14.12 54.31 8.47
N HIS A 10 14.00 54.47 7.15
CA HIS A 10 15.06 54.94 6.28
C HIS A 10 14.69 56.32 5.73
N CYS A 11 15.25 57.35 6.37
CA CYS A 11 15.09 58.74 5.96
C CYS A 11 16.09 59.08 4.84
N THR A 12 15.71 58.77 3.60
CA THR A 12 16.41 59.21 2.37
C THR A 12 15.55 60.24 1.62
N ASP A 13 15.75 60.44 0.31
CA ASP A 13 14.89 61.33 -0.52
C ASP A 13 13.40 60.90 -0.51
N VAL A 14 13.12 59.65 -0.17
CA VAL A 14 11.78 59.11 0.09
C VAL A 14 11.77 58.47 1.48
N ILE A 15 10.72 58.72 2.26
CA ILE A 15 10.52 58.08 3.57
C ILE A 15 10.01 56.66 3.31
N VAL A 16 10.86 55.67 3.60
CA VAL A 16 10.52 54.24 3.48
C VAL A 16 10.76 53.59 4.83
N TYR A 17 9.87 52.68 5.22
CA TYR A 17 10.05 51.84 6.40
C TYR A 17 10.36 50.40 5.99
N GLU A 18 11.23 49.76 6.75
CA GLU A 18 11.56 48.36 6.63
C GLU A 18 11.29 47.67 7.98
N CYS A 19 10.74 46.46 7.91
CA CYS A 19 10.49 45.64 9.09
C CYS A 19 11.50 44.49 9.16
N GLN A 20 12.28 44.44 10.23
CA GLN A 20 13.09 43.28 10.55
C GLN A 20 12.21 42.25 11.27
N CYS A 21 11.85 41.18 10.56
CA CYS A 21 10.94 40.16 11.08
C CYS A 21 11.64 39.18 12.04
N ALA A 22 10.90 38.72 13.06
CA ALA A 22 11.35 37.63 13.91
C ALA A 22 11.39 36.29 13.15
N ASN A 23 12.20 35.33 13.65
CA ASN A 23 12.38 34.03 13.01
C ASN A 23 11.04 33.36 12.66
N GLY A 24 10.86 33.03 11.37
CA GLY A 24 9.68 32.33 10.87
C GLY A 24 8.61 33.23 10.24
N TYR A 25 8.77 34.55 10.25
CA TYR A 25 7.87 35.46 9.52
C TYR A 25 8.60 36.14 8.36
N VAL A 26 7.87 36.37 7.28
CA VAL A 26 8.33 37.01 6.05
C VAL A 26 7.38 38.14 5.66
N GLU A 27 7.71 38.87 4.58
CA GLU A 27 6.96 40.02 4.03
C GLU A 27 7.25 41.36 4.74
N GLN A 28 6.93 42.48 4.08
CA GLN A 28 7.23 43.84 4.56
C GLN A 28 6.56 44.18 5.90
N ASN A 29 5.48 43.50 6.27
CA ASN A 29 4.82 43.69 7.57
C ASN A 29 4.99 42.51 8.53
N CYS A 30 5.82 41.52 8.19
CA CYS A 30 6.03 40.30 8.99
C CYS A 30 4.73 39.55 9.27
N THR A 31 3.81 39.55 8.31
CA THR A 31 2.46 38.99 8.43
C THR A 31 2.38 37.53 8.00
N GLU A 32 3.16 37.15 6.99
CA GLU A 32 3.11 35.81 6.44
C GLU A 32 4.20 34.88 6.98
N LEU A 33 3.90 33.58 6.97
CA LEU A 33 4.88 32.52 7.18
C LEU A 33 5.55 32.18 5.84
N PRO A 34 6.83 31.77 5.83
CA PRO A 34 7.53 31.43 4.60
C PRO A 34 6.82 30.30 3.87
N ILE A 35 6.85 30.37 2.54
CA ILE A 35 6.19 29.44 1.62
C ILE A 35 6.57 27.98 1.92
N ILE A 36 7.80 27.74 2.40
CA ILE A 36 8.31 26.42 2.77
C ILE A 36 7.44 25.75 3.85
N HIS A 37 6.96 26.50 4.86
CA HIS A 37 6.07 25.94 5.88
C HIS A 37 4.72 25.51 5.28
N LYS A 38 4.15 26.34 4.39
CA LYS A 38 2.88 26.02 3.71
C LYS A 38 2.99 24.71 2.91
N TYR A 39 4.08 24.49 2.17
CA TYR A 39 4.27 23.24 1.42
C TYR A 39 4.61 22.04 2.31
N ALA A 40 5.38 22.24 3.38
CA ALA A 40 5.73 21.18 4.32
C ALA A 40 4.48 20.62 5.02
N ASP A 41 3.57 21.48 5.46
CA ASP A 41 2.32 21.07 6.10
C ASP A 41 1.43 20.26 5.13
N ILE A 42 1.33 20.71 3.87
CA ILE A 42 0.59 19.99 2.83
C ILE A 42 1.24 18.63 2.55
N ALA A 43 2.56 18.58 2.41
CA ALA A 43 3.28 17.35 2.15
C ALA A 43 3.14 16.33 3.30
N LEU A 44 3.11 16.81 4.54
CA LEU A 44 2.92 15.97 5.74
C LEU A 44 1.53 15.32 5.78
N ILE A 45 0.51 15.97 5.21
CA ILE A 45 -0.85 15.43 5.12
C ILE A 45 -1.01 14.52 3.89
N VAL A 46 -0.56 14.96 2.71
CA VAL A 46 -0.78 14.25 1.44
C VAL A 46 0.11 13.01 1.33
N GLY A 47 1.35 13.07 1.82
CA GLY A 47 2.31 11.97 1.81
C GLY A 47 1.77 10.65 2.41
N PRO A 48 1.28 10.63 3.66
CA PRO A 48 0.75 9.41 4.27
C PRO A 48 -0.49 8.87 3.56
N ILE A 49 -1.36 9.72 3.01
CA ILE A 49 -2.54 9.28 2.26
C ILE A 49 -2.12 8.49 1.02
N LEU A 50 -1.18 9.02 0.23
CA LEU A 50 -0.68 8.33 -0.96
C LEU A 50 0.04 7.03 -0.60
N LEU A 51 0.83 7.02 0.47
CA LEU A 51 1.50 5.82 0.97
C LEU A 51 0.50 4.72 1.33
N ILE A 52 -0.56 5.06 2.07
CA ILE A 52 -1.62 4.11 2.46
C ILE A 52 -2.39 3.62 1.24
N LEU A 53 -2.67 4.46 0.26
CA LEU A 53 -3.36 4.04 -0.96
C LEU A 53 -2.50 3.10 -1.81
N LEU A 54 -1.20 3.35 -1.92
CA LEU A 54 -0.29 2.49 -2.67
C LEU A 54 -0.08 1.14 -1.96
N ILE A 55 0.29 1.16 -0.68
CA ILE A 55 0.54 -0.06 0.08
C ILE A 55 -0.77 -0.81 0.35
N GLY A 56 -1.81 -0.11 0.76
CA GLY A 56 -3.13 -0.67 1.01
C GLY A 56 -3.78 -1.20 -0.26
N GLY A 57 -3.72 -0.47 -1.37
CA GLY A 57 -4.27 -0.93 -2.65
C GLY A 57 -3.58 -2.21 -3.16
N ILE A 58 -2.26 -2.19 -3.28
CA ILE A 58 -1.49 -3.32 -3.80
C ILE A 58 -1.49 -4.49 -2.79
N GLY A 59 -1.29 -4.19 -1.52
CA GLY A 59 -1.29 -5.16 -0.43
C GLY A 59 -2.64 -5.85 -0.27
N MET A 60 -3.74 -5.09 -0.24
CA MET A 60 -5.07 -5.69 -0.14
C MET A 60 -5.44 -6.47 -1.41
N ALA A 61 -5.15 -5.94 -2.60
CA ALA A 61 -5.43 -6.65 -3.85
C ALA A 61 -4.68 -7.99 -3.92
N SER A 62 -3.37 -7.99 -3.62
CA SER A 62 -2.56 -9.20 -3.62
C SER A 62 -3.03 -10.21 -2.55
N LEU A 63 -3.31 -9.75 -1.34
CA LEU A 63 -3.85 -10.60 -0.27
C LEU A 63 -5.20 -11.22 -0.67
N LEU A 64 -6.11 -10.43 -1.24
CA LEU A 64 -7.41 -10.90 -1.73
C LEU A 64 -7.26 -11.98 -2.80
N VAL A 65 -6.35 -11.79 -3.77
CA VAL A 65 -6.05 -12.79 -4.80
C VAL A 65 -5.47 -14.07 -4.19
N LEU A 66 -4.52 -13.96 -3.26
CA LEU A 66 -3.94 -15.10 -2.57
C LEU A 66 -4.98 -15.88 -1.74
N LEU A 67 -5.86 -15.17 -1.03
CA LEU A 67 -6.98 -15.79 -0.31
C LEU A 67 -7.93 -16.50 -1.25
N MET A 68 -8.28 -15.89 -2.39
CA MET A 68 -9.10 -16.54 -3.42
C MET A 68 -8.43 -17.81 -3.96
N MET A 69 -7.12 -17.78 -4.27
CA MET A 69 -6.37 -18.94 -4.74
C MET A 69 -6.25 -20.03 -3.66
N GLY A 70 -6.00 -19.65 -2.41
CA GLY A 70 -5.93 -20.59 -1.28
C GLY A 70 -7.26 -21.28 -1.00
N ARG A 71 -8.38 -20.56 -1.13
CA ARG A 71 -9.72 -21.15 -1.06
C ARG A 71 -9.99 -22.09 -2.23
N LYS A 72 -9.57 -21.73 -3.45
CA LYS A 72 -9.72 -22.56 -4.66
C LYS A 72 -8.87 -23.84 -4.63
N LYS A 73 -7.68 -23.82 -4.02
CA LYS A 73 -6.82 -25.03 -3.88
C LYS A 73 -7.39 -26.10 -2.94
N ARG A 74 -8.41 -25.80 -2.12
CA ARG A 74 -9.17 -26.84 -1.38
C ARG A 74 -10.11 -27.67 -2.27
N ALA A 75 -10.07 -27.50 -3.59
CA ALA A 75 -10.82 -28.30 -4.56
C ALA A 75 -9.99 -29.40 -5.28
N THR A 76 -8.72 -29.62 -4.93
CA THR A 76 -7.98 -30.82 -5.39
C THR A 76 -8.09 -31.94 -4.35
N ARG A 77 -9.34 -32.21 -3.96
CA ARG A 77 -9.68 -33.35 -3.11
C ARG A 77 -9.59 -34.60 -3.97
N GLY A 78 -8.39 -35.18 -4.05
CA GLY A 78 -8.13 -36.53 -4.56
C GLY A 78 -8.69 -36.82 -5.94
N THR A 79 -8.05 -36.36 -7.01
CA THR A 79 -8.17 -37.07 -8.29
C THR A 79 -7.11 -38.15 -8.28
N TYR A 80 -7.49 -39.31 -7.78
CA TYR A 80 -6.79 -40.53 -8.12
C TYR A 80 -6.77 -40.62 -9.65
N SER A 81 -5.61 -40.46 -10.28
CA SER A 81 -5.44 -40.78 -11.69
C SER A 81 -5.03 -42.26 -11.73
N PRO A 82 -5.98 -43.19 -11.89
CA PRO A 82 -5.63 -44.60 -11.92
C PRO A 82 -4.61 -44.82 -13.01
N SER A 83 -3.51 -45.48 -12.65
CA SER A 83 -2.55 -45.90 -13.66
C SER A 83 -3.23 -46.89 -14.60
N CYS A 84 -2.81 -46.97 -15.87
CA CYS A 84 -3.39 -47.94 -16.81
C CYS A 84 -3.31 -49.38 -16.27
N GLN A 85 -2.41 -49.67 -15.34
CA GLN A 85 -2.30 -50.97 -14.68
C GLN A 85 -3.51 -51.30 -13.78
N GLU A 86 -4.22 -50.31 -13.22
CA GLU A 86 -5.46 -50.58 -12.46
C GLU A 86 -6.68 -50.72 -13.36
N TYR A 87 -6.73 -49.97 -14.45
CA TYR A 87 -7.81 -50.08 -15.43
C TYR A 87 -7.70 -51.41 -16.20
N CYS A 88 -6.47 -51.84 -16.49
CA CYS A 88 -6.20 -53.03 -17.28
C CYS A 88 -5.85 -54.27 -16.46
N ASN A 89 -5.95 -54.24 -15.12
CA ASN A 89 -5.83 -55.49 -14.36
C ASN A 89 -7.10 -56.30 -14.58
N PRO A 90 -7.07 -57.39 -15.37
CA PRO A 90 -8.22 -58.27 -15.46
C PRO A 90 -8.40 -58.82 -14.06
N ARG A 91 -9.48 -58.43 -13.37
CA ARG A 91 -9.92 -59.18 -12.19
C ARG A 91 -10.10 -60.61 -12.70
N VAL A 92 -9.16 -61.47 -12.32
CA VAL A 92 -9.29 -62.91 -12.52
C VAL A 92 -10.44 -63.31 -11.62
N GLU A 93 -11.65 -63.26 -12.17
CA GLU A 93 -12.81 -63.97 -11.63
C GLU A 93 -12.37 -65.45 -11.67
N LEU A 94 -12.01 -65.98 -10.50
CA LEU A 94 -11.59 -67.36 -10.34
C LEU A 94 -12.84 -68.23 -10.43
N ASP A 95 -13.43 -68.29 -11.63
CA ASP A 95 -14.64 -69.05 -11.86
C ASP A 95 -14.31 -70.54 -11.69
N ASN A 96 -14.86 -71.09 -10.61
CA ASN A 96 -14.92 -72.49 -10.22
C ASN A 96 -13.80 -73.39 -10.74
N VAL A 97 -12.67 -73.42 -10.03
CA VAL A 97 -11.80 -74.60 -10.03
C VAL A 97 -12.49 -75.69 -9.20
N LEU A 98 -13.45 -76.39 -9.81
CA LEU A 98 -14.01 -77.62 -9.26
C LEU A 98 -12.93 -78.71 -9.41
N LYS A 99 -12.16 -78.97 -8.35
CA LYS A 99 -11.31 -80.18 -8.32
C LYS A 99 -12.21 -81.41 -8.25
N PRO A 100 -12.16 -82.34 -9.23
CA PRO A 100 -12.90 -83.60 -9.14
C PRO A 100 -12.28 -84.48 -8.05
N PRO A 101 -13.10 -85.14 -7.22
CA PRO A 101 -12.60 -86.03 -6.18
C PRO A 101 -12.18 -87.40 -6.78
N PRO A 102 -11.09 -88.01 -6.27
CA PRO A 102 -10.77 -89.42 -6.46
C PRO A 102 -11.56 -90.33 -5.50
#